data_AF-A0A0G1ZF07-F1
#
_entry.id   AF-A0A0G1ZF07-F1
#
_cell.length_a   1.000
_cell.length_b   1.000
_cell.length_c   1.000
_cell.angle_alpha   90.00
_cell.angle_beta   90.00
_cell.angle_gamma   90.00
#
_symmetry.space_group_name_H-M   'P 1'
#
loop_
_entity.id
_entity.type
_entity.pdbx_description
1 polymer ?
#
loop_
_entity_poly.entity_id
_entity_poly.type
_entity_poly.pdbx_seq_one_letter_code
_entity_poly.pdbx_strand_id
1 'polypeptide(L)'
;MVGPNTAGKSNLLEAIFLLSFGRSPRADLDREMVKKDEGKGNGIAFVAAVTEGSEERELEVAVTQTGKRFRVNGVGRRLGEFSRHFYTVLFSPEDLNLVIGSPDLRRRFVDLALSSVDGEYAHHLSEFDKVRKRRNRLLKAISKEEAREEDLGFWDAKLLEHGSPIQDKRKVFFNDLNSQLRDNQLLLSYLSSGLTAERLLSERGREIAAQTTLHGPHRDDFNFLREEGDEKRDLAAYGSRGEQRQAVLALKEAELEFVDKKIGSRPVLL
;
A
#
# COMPACT_ATOMS: atom_id res chain seq x y z
N MET A 1 9.56 -5.63 22.71
CA MET A 1 11.03 -5.60 22.93
C MET A 1 11.42 -4.44 23.82
N VAL A 2 12.36 -4.64 24.76
CA VAL A 2 12.86 -3.58 25.65
C VAL A 2 14.35 -3.34 25.39
N GLY A 3 14.81 -2.11 25.62
CA GLY A 3 16.20 -1.71 25.39
C GLY A 3 16.32 -0.18 25.26
N PRO A 4 17.54 0.37 25.21
CA PRO A 4 17.73 1.80 25.00
C PRO A 4 17.26 2.23 23.60
N ASN A 5 17.00 3.53 23.42
CA ASN A 5 16.74 4.09 22.09
C ASN A 5 17.97 3.87 21.20
N THR A 6 17.75 3.76 19.88
CA THR A 6 18.83 3.53 18.89
C THR A 6 19.54 2.18 19.01
N ALA A 7 19.09 1.27 19.88
CA ALA A 7 19.62 -0.09 20.00
C ALA A 7 19.26 -1.02 18.81
N GLY A 8 18.66 -0.50 17.74
CA GLY A 8 18.26 -1.30 16.58
C GLY A 8 16.90 -2.00 16.71
N LYS A 9 16.09 -1.70 17.75
CA LYS A 9 14.73 -2.23 17.90
C LYS A 9 13.87 -2.02 16.65
N SER A 10 13.85 -0.79 16.12
CA SER A 10 13.11 -0.49 14.90
C SER A 10 13.69 -1.21 13.67
N ASN A 11 15.00 -1.49 13.64
CA ASN A 11 15.63 -2.25 12.56
C ASN A 11 15.19 -3.71 12.58
N LEU A 12 14.99 -4.30 13.77
CA LEU A 12 14.43 -5.65 13.87
C LEU A 12 12.98 -5.71 13.39
N LEU A 13 12.12 -4.77 13.81
CA LEU A 13 10.74 -4.70 13.32
C LEU A 13 10.68 -4.51 11.81
N GLU A 14 11.56 -3.68 11.26
CA GLU A 14 11.70 -3.50 9.81
C GLU A 14 12.17 -4.76 9.10
N ALA A 15 13.07 -5.55 9.69
CA ALA A 15 13.50 -6.83 9.14
C ALA A 15 12.34 -7.85 9.12
N ILE A 16 11.53 -7.92 10.19
CA ILE A 16 10.35 -8.79 10.23
C ILE A 16 9.31 -8.33 9.20
N PHE A 17 9.07 -7.03 9.09
CA PHE A 17 8.16 -6.46 8.08
C PHE A 17 8.65 -6.74 6.65
N LEU A 18 9.97 -6.69 6.42
CA LEU A 18 10.58 -7.04 5.13
C LEU A 18 10.31 -8.50 4.75
N LEU A 19 10.33 -9.43 5.71
CA LEU A 19 9.99 -10.85 5.46
C LEU A 19 8.52 -11.05 5.09
N SER A 20 7.62 -10.14 5.48
CA SER A 20 6.20 -10.21 5.15
C SER A 20 5.88 -9.55 3.80
N PHE A 21 6.28 -8.29 3.63
CA PHE A 21 5.89 -7.48 2.46
C PHE A 21 6.97 -7.32 1.40
N GLY A 22 8.20 -7.78 1.64
CA GLY A 22 9.34 -7.59 0.74
C GLY A 22 9.76 -6.12 0.55
N ARG A 23 9.27 -5.20 1.39
CA ARG A 23 9.63 -3.78 1.41
C ARG A 23 9.80 -3.27 2.83
N SER A 24 10.56 -2.20 2.98
CA SER A 24 10.64 -1.48 4.25
C SER A 24 9.41 -0.57 4.42
N PRO A 25 8.91 -0.40 5.66
CA PRO A 25 7.90 0.60 5.96
C PRO A 25 8.50 2.02 6.14
N ARG A 26 9.83 2.15 6.20
CA ARG A 26 10.55 3.41 6.54
C ARG A 26 11.50 3.91 5.45
N ALA A 27 12.18 3.01 4.74
CA ALA A 27 13.17 3.36 3.74
C ALA A 27 12.49 3.63 2.39
N ASP A 28 12.85 4.75 1.77
CA ASP A 28 12.38 5.09 0.43
C ASP A 28 13.16 4.32 -0.63
N LEU A 29 14.43 4.01 -0.35
CA LEU A 29 15.30 3.28 -1.26
C LEU A 29 15.89 2.04 -0.57
N ASP A 30 15.80 0.89 -1.25
CA ASP A 30 16.32 -0.39 -0.75
C ASP A 30 17.79 -0.34 -0.31
N ARG A 31 18.61 0.50 -0.96
CA ARG A 31 20.03 0.70 -0.62
C ARG A 31 20.25 1.28 0.78
N GLU A 32 19.26 1.98 1.33
CA GLU A 32 19.32 2.57 2.69
C GLU A 32 19.25 1.48 3.77
N MET A 33 18.75 0.29 3.42
CA MET A 33 18.72 -0.86 4.31
C MET A 33 20.07 -1.59 4.39
N VAL A 34 20.99 -1.30 3.47
CA VAL A 34 22.30 -1.97 3.39
C VAL A 34 23.29 -1.22 4.27
N LYS A 35 23.85 -1.92 5.27
CA LYS A 35 24.94 -1.38 6.08
C LYS A 35 26.14 -1.07 5.17
N LYS A 36 26.59 0.18 5.19
CA LYS A 36 27.85 0.56 4.55
C LYS A 36 28.99 -0.02 5.38
N ASP A 37 29.81 -0.86 4.75
CA ASP A 37 31.05 -1.36 5.35
C ASP A 37 32.21 -0.56 4.75
N GLU A 38 32.92 0.20 5.57
CA GLU A 38 34.07 1.00 5.16
C GLU A 38 35.24 0.06 4.82
N GLY A 39 35.28 -0.43 3.58
CA GLY A 39 36.44 -1.17 3.04
C GLY A 39 36.17 -2.54 2.41
N LYS A 40 34.92 -3.04 2.40
CA LYS A 40 34.57 -4.36 1.82
C LYS A 40 33.41 -4.29 0.83
N GLY A 41 33.68 -3.80 -0.38
CA GLY A 41 32.78 -3.95 -1.54
C GLY A 41 31.32 -3.50 -1.35
N ASN A 42 30.46 -3.89 -2.29
CA ASN A 42 29.03 -3.58 -2.25
C ASN A 42 28.32 -4.47 -1.22
N GLY A 43 27.90 -3.90 -0.09
CA GLY A 43 27.20 -4.63 0.97
C GLY A 43 25.88 -5.28 0.52
N ILE A 44 25.43 -6.28 1.27
CA ILE A 44 24.13 -6.95 1.13
C ILE A 44 23.44 -6.87 2.49
N ALA A 45 22.16 -6.50 2.53
CA ALA A 45 21.33 -6.75 3.71
C ALA A 45 20.66 -8.12 3.53
N PHE A 46 20.81 -8.99 4.51
CA PHE A 46 20.22 -10.32 4.49
C PHE A 46 19.38 -10.52 5.74
N VAL A 47 18.14 -10.95 5.53
CA VAL A 47 17.20 -11.28 6.60
C VAL A 47 16.70 -12.69 6.34
N ALA A 48 16.78 -13.54 7.35
CA ALA A 48 16.20 -14.87 7.32
C ALA A 48 15.43 -15.13 8.63
N ALA A 49 14.34 -15.88 8.53
CA ALA A 49 13.58 -16.36 9.67
C ALA A 49 12.92 -17.68 9.36
N VAL A 50 12.66 -18.45 10.41
CA VAL A 50 11.79 -19.63 10.35
C VAL A 50 10.46 -19.24 10.96
N THR A 51 9.37 -19.46 10.23
CA THR A 51 8.02 -19.26 10.75
C THR A 51 7.50 -20.58 11.30
N GLU A 52 7.01 -20.57 12.55
CA GLU A 52 6.32 -21.69 13.17
C GLU A 52 4.81 -21.45 13.08
N GLY A 53 4.09 -22.34 12.41
CA GLY A 53 2.65 -22.24 12.14
C GLY A 53 2.05 -23.61 11.82
N SER A 54 1.14 -23.68 10.84
CA SER A 54 0.65 -24.97 10.33
C SER A 54 1.74 -25.80 9.64
N GLU A 55 2.72 -25.13 9.04
CA GLU A 55 3.93 -25.73 8.48
C GLU A 55 5.13 -24.83 8.79
N GLU A 56 6.28 -25.44 9.09
CA GLU A 56 7.54 -24.73 9.23
C GLU A 56 8.03 -24.23 7.85
N ARG A 57 8.43 -22.96 7.78
CA ARG A 57 8.96 -22.37 6.54
C ARG A 57 10.16 -21.50 6.83
N GLU A 58 11.23 -21.70 6.08
CA GLU A 58 12.39 -20.81 6.05
C GLU A 58 12.16 -19.72 5.00
N LEU A 59 12.17 -18.46 5.44
CA LEU A 59 12.00 -17.29 4.60
C LEU A 59 13.30 -16.50 4.55
N GLU A 60 13.74 -16.14 3.34
CA GLU A 60 14.94 -15.34 3.13
C GLU A 60 14.67 -14.14 2.22
N VAL A 61 15.18 -12.98 2.62
CA VAL A 61 15.26 -11.77 1.78
C VAL A 61 16.70 -11.29 1.72
N ALA A 62 17.25 -11.23 0.52
CA ALA A 62 18.53 -10.59 0.25
C ALA A 62 18.30 -9.29 -0.51
N VAL A 63 18.67 -8.16 0.09
CA VAL A 63 18.66 -6.83 -0.53
C VAL A 63 20.05 -6.54 -1.08
N THR A 64 20.13 -6.42 -2.40
CA THR A 64 21.35 -6.12 -3.14
C THR A 64 21.23 -4.76 -3.84
N GLN A 65 22.33 -4.22 -4.35
CA GLN A 65 22.28 -3.00 -5.16
C GLN A 65 21.46 -3.14 -6.45
N THR A 66 21.31 -4.38 -6.96
CA THR A 66 20.53 -4.67 -8.17
C THR A 66 19.07 -5.00 -7.90
N GLY A 67 18.63 -4.99 -6.64
CA GLY A 67 17.27 -5.32 -6.22
C GLY A 67 17.22 -6.42 -5.17
N LYS A 68 16.02 -6.99 -4.97
CA LYS A 68 15.75 -7.99 -3.93
C LYS A 68 15.64 -9.39 -4.49
N ARG A 69 16.11 -10.36 -3.71
CA ARG A 69 15.90 -11.79 -3.97
C ARG A 69 15.16 -12.39 -2.79
N PHE A 70 14.15 -13.19 -3.10
CA PHE A 70 13.27 -13.83 -2.12
C PHE A 70 13.42 -15.34 -2.25
N ARG A 71 13.51 -16.05 -1.12
CA ARG A 71 13.49 -17.53 -1.11
C ARG A 71 12.57 -18.07 -0.03
N VAL A 72 12.05 -19.27 -0.30
CA VAL A 72 11.24 -20.06 0.63
C VAL A 72 11.81 -21.47 0.61
N ASN A 73 12.26 -21.97 1.75
CA ASN A 73 12.94 -23.27 1.89
C ASN A 73 14.08 -23.42 0.86
N GLY A 74 14.93 -22.39 0.74
CA GLY A 74 16.02 -22.32 -0.23
C GLY A 74 15.63 -22.12 -1.70
N VAL A 75 14.35 -22.17 -2.06
CA VAL A 75 13.88 -22.02 -3.46
C VAL A 75 13.52 -20.57 -3.77
N GLY A 76 14.06 -20.02 -4.86
CA GLY A 76 13.77 -18.65 -5.30
C GLY A 76 12.30 -18.43 -5.67
N ARG A 77 11.73 -17.31 -5.21
CA ARG A 77 10.33 -16.93 -5.44
C ARG A 77 10.20 -15.51 -5.96
N ARG A 78 9.09 -15.24 -6.67
CA ARG A 78 8.66 -13.87 -6.97
C ARG A 78 8.02 -13.26 -5.72
N LEU A 79 8.05 -11.93 -5.60
CA LEU A 79 7.50 -11.23 -4.43
C LEU A 79 6.05 -11.64 -4.13
N GLY A 80 5.18 -11.70 -5.14
CA GLY A 80 3.78 -12.06 -4.95
C GLY A 80 3.53 -13.52 -4.53
N GLU A 81 4.51 -14.41 -4.72
CA GLU A 81 4.50 -15.76 -4.16
C GLU A 81 5.06 -15.76 -2.73
N PHE A 82 6.18 -15.06 -2.53
CA PHE A 82 6.87 -14.97 -1.24
C PHE A 82 6.01 -14.38 -0.13
N SER A 83 5.32 -13.26 -0.40
CA SER A 83 4.49 -12.55 0.59
C SER A 83 3.26 -13.32 1.07
N ARG A 84 2.98 -14.52 0.54
CA ARG A 84 1.89 -15.39 0.98
C ARG A 84 2.25 -16.31 2.15
N HIS A 85 3.52 -16.27 2.58
CA HIS A 85 4.02 -17.20 3.59
C HIS A 85 4.12 -16.59 4.98
N PHE A 86 4.05 -15.27 5.09
CA PHE A 86 4.12 -14.59 6.36
C PHE A 86 3.40 -13.25 6.31
N TYR A 87 2.46 -13.08 7.24
CA TYR A 87 1.58 -11.92 7.30
C TYR A 87 1.83 -11.14 8.58
N THR A 88 2.00 -9.83 8.43
CA THR A 88 2.18 -8.91 9.55
C THR A 88 1.24 -7.72 9.42
N VAL A 89 0.80 -7.20 10.57
CA VAL A 89 0.19 -5.88 10.69
C VAL A 89 1.13 -5.05 11.55
N LEU A 90 1.56 -3.90 11.03
CA LEU A 90 2.44 -2.98 11.76
C LEU A 90 1.60 -1.92 12.45
N PHE A 91 1.78 -1.77 13.75
CA PHE A 91 1.27 -0.64 14.52
C PHE A 91 2.43 0.23 14.99
N SER A 92 2.53 1.44 14.45
CA SER A 92 3.63 2.36 14.75
C SER A 92 3.12 3.75 15.15
N PRO A 93 3.93 4.53 15.91
CA PRO A 93 3.57 5.91 16.25
C PRO A 93 3.27 6.79 15.02
N GLU A 94 3.90 6.49 13.89
CA GLU A 94 3.73 7.20 12.62
C GLU A 94 2.37 6.95 11.96
N ASP A 95 1.61 5.93 12.38
CA ASP A 95 0.26 5.65 11.87
C ASP A 95 -0.73 6.79 12.19
N LEU A 96 -0.41 7.69 13.13
CA LEU A 96 -1.18 8.93 13.31
C LEU A 96 -1.25 9.77 12.01
N ASN A 97 -0.24 9.67 11.16
CA ASN A 97 -0.23 10.32 9.86
C ASN A 97 -1.26 9.73 8.88
N LEU A 98 -1.87 8.57 9.16
CA LEU A 98 -3.01 8.10 8.37
C LEU A 98 -4.17 9.08 8.47
N VAL A 99 -4.37 9.69 9.64
CA VAL A 99 -5.47 10.65 9.87
C VAL A 99 -5.14 12.01 9.28
N ILE A 100 -3.98 12.58 9.64
CA ILE A 100 -3.64 13.99 9.33
C ILE A 100 -2.67 14.17 8.16
N GLY A 101 -2.08 13.08 7.68
CA GLY A 101 -1.02 13.10 6.68
C GLY A 101 -1.53 13.10 5.25
N SER A 102 -0.63 12.80 4.32
CA SER A 102 -0.90 12.88 2.89
C SER A 102 -1.74 11.70 2.36
N PRO A 103 -2.51 11.93 1.28
CA PRO A 103 -3.21 10.87 0.57
C PRO A 103 -2.31 9.72 0.11
N ASP A 104 -1.05 10.02 -0.21
CA ASP A 104 -0.04 9.03 -0.62
C ASP A 104 0.26 8.02 0.49
N LEU A 105 0.33 8.46 1.75
CA LEU A 105 0.54 7.58 2.88
C LEU A 105 -0.69 6.67 3.10
N ARG A 106 -1.89 7.24 3.00
CA ARG A 106 -3.16 6.50 3.09
C ARG A 106 -3.32 5.45 1.98
N ARG A 107 -3.02 5.81 0.72
CA ARG A 107 -3.03 4.85 -0.40
C ARG A 107 -2.02 3.73 -0.19
N ARG A 108 -0.80 4.04 0.28
CA ARG A 108 0.21 3.01 0.58
C ARG A 108 -0.27 2.02 1.64
N PHE A 109 -0.97 2.49 2.67
CA PHE A 109 -1.60 1.62 3.68
C PHE A 109 -2.62 0.66 3.03
N VAL A 110 -3.56 1.19 2.25
CA VAL A 110 -4.57 0.36 1.57
C VAL A 110 -3.93 -0.65 0.62
N ASP A 111 -2.95 -0.19 -0.17
CA ASP A 111 -2.24 -1.04 -1.12
C ASP A 111 -1.40 -2.13 -0.43
N LEU A 112 -0.83 -1.85 0.74
CA LEU A 112 -0.16 -2.84 1.59
C LEU A 112 -1.15 -3.91 2.04
N ALA A 113 -2.23 -3.50 2.71
CA ALA A 113 -3.21 -4.40 3.30
C ALA A 113 -3.89 -5.30 2.26
N LEU A 114 -4.23 -4.76 1.09
CA LEU A 114 -4.86 -5.54 0.03
C LEU A 114 -3.87 -6.43 -0.73
N SER A 115 -2.67 -5.93 -1.06
CA SER A 115 -1.71 -6.72 -1.86
C SER A 115 -1.13 -7.91 -1.10
N SER A 116 -1.13 -7.90 0.23
CA SER A 116 -0.68 -9.05 1.01
C SER A 116 -1.64 -10.23 0.87
N VAL A 117 -2.94 -9.98 0.93
CA VAL A 117 -3.97 -11.04 0.96
C VAL A 117 -4.62 -11.32 -0.39
N ASP A 118 -4.47 -10.43 -1.38
CA ASP A 118 -5.11 -10.54 -2.69
C ASP A 118 -4.09 -10.41 -3.82
N GLY A 119 -3.71 -11.56 -4.40
CA GLY A 119 -2.74 -11.62 -5.50
C GLY A 119 -3.24 -10.99 -6.81
N GLU A 120 -4.55 -10.99 -7.05
CA GLU A 120 -5.14 -10.33 -8.23
C GLU A 120 -5.12 -8.81 -8.05
N TYR A 121 -5.39 -8.30 -6.84
CA TYR A 121 -5.19 -6.88 -6.52
C TYR A 121 -3.75 -6.44 -6.77
N ALA A 122 -2.78 -7.21 -6.25
CA ALA A 122 -1.36 -6.92 -6.44
C ALA A 122 -0.96 -6.92 -7.93
N HIS A 123 -1.52 -7.84 -8.73
CA HIS A 123 -1.32 -7.88 -10.17
C HIS A 123 -1.87 -6.62 -10.85
N HIS A 124 -3.15 -6.29 -10.64
CA HIS A 124 -3.76 -5.09 -11.22
C HIS A 124 -3.04 -3.82 -10.78
N LEU A 125 -2.63 -3.69 -9.52
CA LEU A 125 -1.87 -2.53 -9.04
C LEU A 125 -0.54 -2.36 -9.80
N SER A 126 0.18 -3.46 -10.04
CA SER A 126 1.44 -3.44 -10.79
C SER A 126 1.23 -3.05 -12.26
N GLU A 127 0.25 -3.65 -12.93
CA GLU A 127 -0.05 -3.36 -14.34
C GLU A 127 -0.62 -1.95 -14.51
N PHE A 128 -1.48 -1.51 -13.60
CA PHE A 128 -2.03 -0.16 -13.58
C PHE A 128 -0.92 0.89 -13.52
N ASP A 129 0.07 0.74 -12.63
CA ASP A 129 1.18 1.72 -12.55
C ASP A 129 2.02 1.74 -13.83
N LYS A 130 2.28 0.59 -14.46
CA LYS A 130 2.98 0.51 -15.76
C LYS A 130 2.19 1.22 -16.86
N VAL A 131 0.91 0.92 -16.98
CA VAL A 131 -0.02 1.50 -17.95
C VAL A 131 -0.11 3.01 -17.76
N ARG A 132 -0.36 3.47 -16.53
CA ARG A 132 -0.43 4.89 -16.17
C ARG A 132 0.87 5.63 -16.52
N LYS A 133 2.03 5.04 -16.23
CA LYS A 133 3.33 5.64 -16.60
C LYS A 133 3.50 5.77 -18.11
N ARG A 134 3.10 4.77 -18.90
CA ARG A 134 3.15 4.83 -20.37
C ARG A 134 2.16 5.85 -20.91
N ARG A 135 0.93 5.87 -20.40
CA ARG A 135 -0.09 6.86 -20.73
C ARG A 135 0.37 8.29 -20.44
N ASN A 136 0.96 8.54 -19.26
CA ASN A 136 1.50 9.85 -18.91
C ASN A 136 2.63 10.32 -19.85
N ARG A 137 3.47 9.40 -20.34
CA ARG A 137 4.47 9.75 -21.37
C ARG A 137 3.81 10.14 -22.68
N LEU A 138 2.76 9.43 -23.08
CA LEU A 138 1.98 9.74 -24.28
C LEU A 138 1.27 11.10 -24.14
N LEU A 139 0.62 11.39 -23.01
CA LEU A 139 0.05 12.71 -22.72
C LEU A 139 1.09 13.83 -22.87
N LYS A 140 2.31 13.61 -22.37
CA LYS A 140 3.42 14.55 -22.52
C LYS A 140 3.86 14.72 -23.98
N ALA A 141 3.89 13.66 -24.76
CA ALA A 141 4.23 13.72 -26.19
C ALA A 141 3.14 14.47 -26.99
N ILE A 142 1.87 14.20 -26.71
CA ILE A 142 0.72 14.92 -27.32
C ILE A 142 0.77 16.40 -26.98
N SER A 143 1.05 16.76 -25.71
CA SER A 143 1.22 18.15 -25.28
C SER A 143 2.36 18.89 -26.00
N LYS A 144 3.28 18.16 -26.65
CA LYS A 144 4.39 18.70 -27.45
C LYS A 144 4.18 18.52 -28.95
N GLU A 145 3.00 18.06 -29.38
CA GLU A 145 2.68 17.76 -30.78
C GLU A 145 3.56 16.66 -31.39
N GLU A 146 4.17 15.79 -30.55
CA GLU A 146 5.02 14.67 -30.96
C GLU A 146 4.24 13.35 -31.18
N ALA A 147 2.95 13.32 -30.80
CA ALA A 147 2.06 12.16 -30.91
C ALA A 147 0.60 12.63 -31.09
N ARG A 148 -0.30 11.73 -31.50
CA ARG A 148 -1.71 12.06 -31.74
C ARG A 148 -2.59 11.69 -30.56
N GLU A 149 -3.65 12.45 -30.36
CA GLU A 149 -4.63 12.18 -29.30
C GLU A 149 -5.29 10.80 -29.46
N GLU A 150 -5.51 10.35 -30.70
CA GLU A 150 -6.13 9.06 -31.01
C GLU A 150 -5.36 7.87 -30.41
N ASP A 151 -4.05 8.02 -30.17
CA ASP A 151 -3.19 6.98 -29.61
C ASP A 151 -3.52 6.68 -28.13
N LEU A 152 -4.29 7.55 -27.45
CA LEU A 152 -4.68 7.35 -26.05
C LEU A 152 -5.68 6.21 -25.87
N GLY A 153 -6.51 5.89 -26.87
CA GLY A 153 -7.64 4.96 -26.71
C GLY A 153 -7.23 3.57 -26.22
N PHE A 154 -6.11 3.03 -26.72
CA PHE A 154 -5.55 1.76 -26.26
C PHE A 154 -5.15 1.82 -24.77
N TRP A 155 -4.52 2.92 -24.36
CA TRP A 155 -4.08 3.11 -22.98
C TRP A 155 -5.24 3.42 -22.03
N ASP A 156 -6.27 4.12 -22.49
CA ASP A 156 -7.50 4.36 -21.73
C ASP A 156 -8.20 3.03 -21.41
N ALA A 157 -8.31 2.13 -22.40
CA ALA A 157 -8.86 0.79 -22.20
C ALA A 157 -8.04 -0.03 -21.19
N LYS A 158 -6.70 -0.02 -21.30
CA LYS A 158 -5.82 -0.69 -20.33
C LYS A 158 -5.85 -0.06 -18.94
N LEU A 159 -6.05 1.26 -18.86
CA LEU A 159 -6.15 1.96 -17.59
C LEU A 159 -7.43 1.53 -16.85
N LEU A 160 -8.55 1.41 -17.57
CA LEU A 160 -9.82 0.89 -17.04
C LEU A 160 -9.71 -0.58 -16.64
N GLU A 161 -9.15 -1.43 -17.52
CA GLU A 161 -8.95 -2.87 -17.28
C GLU A 161 -8.24 -3.16 -15.95
N HIS A 162 -7.24 -2.35 -15.59
CA HIS A 162 -6.52 -2.55 -14.32
C HIS A 162 -6.95 -1.62 -13.18
N GLY A 163 -7.49 -0.44 -13.48
CA GLY A 163 -7.87 0.54 -12.47
C GLY A 163 -9.21 0.25 -11.81
N SER A 164 -10.21 -0.21 -12.58
CA SER A 164 -11.55 -0.48 -12.05
C SER A 164 -11.55 -1.60 -11.00
N PRO A 165 -10.90 -2.77 -11.21
CA PRO A 165 -10.83 -3.81 -10.20
C PRO A 165 -10.18 -3.35 -8.88
N ILE A 166 -9.18 -2.46 -8.95
CA ILE A 166 -8.55 -1.88 -7.76
C ILE A 166 -9.56 -1.06 -6.96
N GLN A 167 -10.30 -0.16 -7.62
CA GLN A 167 -11.28 0.69 -6.94
C GLN A 167 -12.43 -0.14 -6.36
N ASP A 168 -12.87 -1.19 -7.04
CA ASP A 168 -13.93 -2.06 -6.55
C ASP A 168 -13.48 -2.87 -5.33
N LYS A 169 -12.27 -3.43 -5.35
CA LYS A 169 -11.69 -4.10 -4.18
C LYS A 169 -11.48 -3.16 -3.01
N ARG A 170 -11.10 -1.90 -3.26
CA ARG A 170 -11.01 -0.87 -2.21
C ARG A 170 -12.38 -0.56 -1.61
N LYS A 171 -13.44 -0.44 -2.41
CA LYS A 171 -14.81 -0.26 -1.88
C LYS A 171 -15.20 -1.41 -0.96
N VAL A 172 -14.95 -2.65 -1.38
CA VAL A 172 -15.22 -3.84 -0.55
C VAL A 172 -14.42 -3.79 0.74
N PHE A 173 -13.12 -3.49 0.67
CA PHE A 173 -12.26 -3.33 1.84
C PHE A 173 -12.80 -2.32 2.84
N PHE A 174 -13.14 -1.11 2.39
CA PHE A 174 -13.69 -0.09 3.29
C PHE A 174 -15.06 -0.49 3.85
N ASN A 175 -15.90 -1.19 3.09
CA ASN A 175 -17.17 -1.73 3.61
C ASN A 175 -16.92 -2.77 4.72
N ASP A 176 -15.95 -3.66 4.51
CA ASP A 176 -15.57 -4.69 5.49
C ASP A 176 -15.01 -4.05 6.76
N LEU A 177 -14.13 -3.05 6.64
CA LEU A 177 -13.61 -2.32 7.80
C LEU A 177 -14.73 -1.56 8.53
N ASN A 178 -15.55 -0.79 7.80
CA ASN A 178 -16.62 0.00 8.39
C ASN A 178 -17.68 -0.85 9.10
N SER A 179 -17.86 -2.12 8.73
CA SER A 179 -18.73 -3.03 9.46
C SER A 179 -18.24 -3.30 10.90
N GLN A 180 -16.92 -3.28 11.11
CA GLN A 180 -16.25 -3.54 12.39
C GLN A 180 -16.05 -2.26 13.21
N LEU A 181 -16.05 -1.11 12.55
CA LEU A 181 -15.79 0.18 13.18
C LEU A 181 -17.05 0.85 13.75
N ARG A 182 -18.24 0.26 13.53
CA ARG A 182 -19.53 0.81 13.99
C ARG A 182 -19.57 1.07 15.49
N ASP A 183 -19.08 0.12 16.29
CA ASP A 183 -19.08 0.23 17.76
C ASP A 183 -18.16 1.35 18.25
N ASN A 184 -17.18 1.72 17.42
CA ASN A 184 -16.27 2.85 17.68
C ASN A 184 -16.83 4.19 17.19
N GLN A 185 -18.05 4.22 16.65
CA GLN A 185 -18.65 5.38 16.00
C GLN A 185 -17.72 5.99 14.93
N LEU A 186 -16.96 5.13 14.25
CA LEU A 186 -15.94 5.54 13.29
C LEU A 186 -16.34 5.07 11.90
N LEU A 187 -16.27 5.98 10.93
CA LEU A 187 -16.49 5.72 9.53
C LEU A 187 -15.27 6.13 8.72
N LEU A 188 -14.73 5.18 7.95
CA LEU A 188 -13.72 5.44 6.94
C LEU A 188 -14.42 5.71 5.61
N SER A 189 -14.44 6.99 5.20
CA SER A 189 -15.07 7.41 3.96
C SER A 189 -14.09 7.27 2.80
N TYR A 190 -14.29 6.27 1.94
CA TYR A 190 -13.48 6.08 0.74
C TYR A 190 -13.86 7.08 -0.36
N LEU A 191 -12.88 7.86 -0.79
CA LEU A 191 -13.01 8.91 -1.80
C LEU A 191 -12.41 8.43 -3.12
N SER A 192 -13.23 7.79 -3.95
CA SER A 192 -12.84 7.39 -5.30
C SER A 192 -12.74 8.61 -6.22
N SER A 193 -11.67 8.68 -7.01
CA SER A 193 -11.51 9.66 -8.09
C SER A 193 -12.42 9.41 -9.30
N GLY A 194 -13.17 8.30 -9.29
CA GLY A 194 -14.16 7.91 -10.30
C GLY A 194 -13.56 7.63 -11.68
N LEU A 195 -12.88 6.48 -11.83
CA LEU A 195 -12.31 6.06 -13.11
C LEU A 195 -13.40 5.48 -14.02
N THR A 196 -13.82 6.24 -15.03
CA THR A 196 -14.75 5.77 -16.07
C THR A 196 -14.30 6.22 -17.45
N ALA A 197 -14.77 5.55 -18.50
CA ALA A 197 -14.44 5.92 -19.88
C ALA A 197 -14.92 7.34 -20.21
N GLU A 198 -16.13 7.70 -19.77
CA GLU A 198 -16.74 9.01 -19.99
C GLU A 198 -15.87 10.11 -19.36
N ARG A 199 -15.37 9.87 -18.14
CA ARG A 199 -14.55 10.85 -17.42
C ARG A 199 -13.18 11.04 -18.05
N LEU A 200 -12.55 9.95 -18.51
CA LEU A 200 -11.29 10.01 -19.26
C LEU A 200 -11.45 10.79 -20.57
N LEU A 201 -12.59 10.64 -21.25
CA LEU A 201 -12.89 11.40 -22.46
C LEU A 201 -13.15 12.88 -22.15
N SER A 202 -14.00 13.19 -21.17
CA SER A 202 -14.39 14.56 -20.85
C SER A 202 -13.24 15.40 -20.28
N GLU A 203 -12.32 14.78 -19.55
CA GLU A 203 -11.19 15.45 -18.88
C GLU A 203 -9.89 15.39 -19.70
N ARG A 204 -9.93 14.81 -20.91
CA ARG A 204 -8.74 14.57 -21.73
C ARG A 204 -7.93 15.83 -22.00
N GLY A 205 -8.57 16.93 -22.36
CA GLY A 205 -7.90 18.21 -22.57
C GLY A 205 -7.14 18.68 -21.32
N ARG A 206 -7.70 18.48 -20.12
CA ARG A 206 -7.03 18.80 -18.86
C ARG A 206 -5.86 17.85 -18.57
N GLU A 207 -6.01 16.56 -18.86
CA GLU A 207 -4.93 15.58 -18.68
C GLU A 207 -3.75 15.82 -19.62
N ILE A 208 -4.00 16.24 -20.87
CA ILE A 208 -2.96 16.64 -21.83
C ILE A 208 -2.23 17.87 -21.31
N ALA A 209 -2.96 18.93 -20.93
CA ALA A 209 -2.38 20.15 -20.39
C ALA A 209 -1.56 19.90 -19.11
N ALA A 210 -2.05 19.03 -18.22
CA ALA A 210 -1.35 18.66 -16.99
C ALA A 210 -0.26 17.59 -17.19
N GLN A 211 -0.14 17.02 -18.40
CA GLN A 211 0.77 15.94 -18.76
C GLN A 211 0.68 14.72 -17.83
N THR A 212 -0.49 14.48 -17.26
CA THR A 212 -0.70 13.45 -16.25
C THR A 212 -2.15 12.99 -16.18
N THR A 213 -2.32 11.71 -15.84
CA THR A 213 -3.63 11.12 -15.59
C THR A 213 -4.22 11.67 -14.27
N LEU A 214 -5.45 12.16 -14.34
CA LEU A 214 -6.19 12.82 -13.25
C LEU A 214 -7.23 11.91 -12.59
N HIS A 215 -7.60 10.79 -13.23
CA HIS A 215 -8.57 9.83 -12.69
C HIS A 215 -7.99 8.42 -12.59
N GLY A 216 -8.27 7.73 -11.49
CA GLY A 216 -7.76 6.38 -11.22
C GLY A 216 -7.32 6.17 -9.77
N PRO A 217 -7.07 4.91 -9.37
CA PRO A 217 -6.71 4.57 -8.00
C PRO A 217 -5.47 5.28 -7.43
N HIS A 218 -4.60 5.82 -8.28
CA HIS A 218 -3.48 6.67 -7.84
C HIS A 218 -3.89 8.06 -7.32
N ARG A 219 -5.15 8.45 -7.53
CA ARG A 219 -5.73 9.74 -7.08
C ARG A 219 -6.81 9.58 -6.02
N ASP A 220 -7.17 8.35 -5.68
CA ASP A 220 -8.14 8.09 -4.62
C ASP A 220 -7.59 8.46 -3.25
N ASP A 221 -8.50 8.58 -2.30
CA ASP A 221 -8.16 8.86 -0.91
C ASP A 221 -9.19 8.25 0.06
N PHE A 222 -9.00 8.43 1.36
CA PHE A 222 -10.05 8.21 2.35
C PHE A 222 -9.88 9.12 3.56
N ASN A 223 -10.98 9.40 4.26
CA ASN A 223 -10.98 10.24 5.46
C ASN A 223 -11.57 9.50 6.65
N PHE A 224 -11.19 9.92 7.86
CA PHE A 224 -11.72 9.42 9.11
C PHE A 224 -12.83 10.35 9.58
N LEU A 225 -14.05 9.82 9.70
CA LEU A 225 -15.22 10.54 10.17
C LEU A 225 -15.70 9.94 11.48
N ARG A 226 -15.93 10.78 12.48
CA ARG A 226 -16.63 10.42 13.71
C ARG A 226 -18.13 10.61 13.49
N GLU A 227 -18.92 9.59 13.77
CA GLU A 227 -20.38 9.64 13.69
C GLU A 227 -20.95 10.09 15.06
N GLU A 228 -21.60 11.26 15.07
CA GLU A 228 -22.20 11.86 16.25
C GLU A 228 -23.67 12.18 15.95
N GLY A 229 -24.56 11.22 16.26
CA GLY A 229 -25.97 11.31 15.84
C GLY A 229 -26.11 11.26 14.32
N ASP A 230 -26.73 12.29 13.74
CA ASP A 230 -26.90 12.43 12.29
C ASP A 230 -25.72 13.15 11.60
N GLU A 231 -24.76 13.68 12.36
CA GLU A 231 -23.62 14.43 11.84
C GLU A 231 -22.36 13.56 11.74
N LYS A 232 -21.49 13.94 10.78
CA LYS A 232 -20.19 13.31 10.55
C LYS A 232 -19.09 14.35 10.65
N ARG A 233 -18.23 14.21 11.66
CA ARG A 233 -17.13 15.15 11.93
C ARG A 233 -15.80 14.60 11.43
N ASP A 234 -15.09 15.39 10.62
CA ASP A 234 -13.76 15.02 10.13
C ASP A 234 -12.72 15.06 11.26
N LEU A 235 -12.10 13.91 11.55
CA LEU A 235 -11.13 13.76 12.63
C LEU A 235 -9.77 14.39 12.33
N ALA A 236 -9.41 14.59 11.07
CA ALA A 236 -8.18 15.26 10.71
C ALA A 236 -8.25 16.76 11.04
N ALA A 237 -9.39 17.39 10.75
CA ALA A 237 -9.60 18.82 10.99
C ALA A 237 -10.04 19.16 12.41
N TYR A 238 -10.93 18.35 13.00
CA TYR A 238 -11.62 18.70 14.25
C TYR A 238 -11.44 17.68 15.38
N GLY A 239 -10.72 16.59 15.13
CA GLY A 239 -10.45 15.57 16.14
C GLY A 239 -9.35 15.99 17.11
N SER A 240 -9.56 15.74 18.40
CA SER A 240 -8.49 15.80 19.40
C SER A 240 -7.43 14.74 19.13
N ARG A 241 -6.20 14.93 19.64
CA ARG A 241 -5.13 13.92 19.52
C ARG A 241 -5.51 12.56 20.13
N GLY A 242 -6.36 12.56 21.15
CA GLY A 242 -6.89 11.32 21.75
C GLY A 242 -7.79 10.57 20.78
N GLU A 243 -8.77 11.27 20.19
CA GLU A 243 -9.69 10.70 19.20
C GLU A 243 -8.96 10.19 17.96
N GLN A 244 -7.97 10.94 17.46
CA GLN A 244 -7.16 10.51 16.31
C GLN A 244 -6.39 9.22 16.61
N ARG A 245 -5.79 9.08 17.80
CA ARG A 245 -5.10 7.86 18.21
C ARG A 245 -6.05 6.67 18.35
N GLN A 246 -7.22 6.89 18.93
CA GLN A 246 -8.25 5.85 19.03
C GLN A 246 -8.73 5.40 17.64
N ALA A 247 -8.92 6.34 16.71
CA ALA A 247 -9.32 6.01 15.36
C ALA A 247 -8.28 5.16 14.62
N VAL A 248 -6.99 5.47 14.80
CA VAL A 248 -5.89 4.66 14.24
C VAL A 248 -5.83 3.28 14.88
N LEU A 249 -6.01 3.18 16.21
CA LEU A 249 -6.04 1.89 16.89
C LEU A 249 -7.18 1.02 16.34
N ALA A 250 -8.39 1.56 16.27
CA ALA A 250 -9.55 0.86 15.73
C ALA A 250 -9.35 0.44 14.27
N LEU A 251 -8.73 1.29 13.44
CA LEU A 251 -8.36 0.95 12.07
C LEU A 251 -7.44 -0.27 12.01
N LYS A 252 -6.42 -0.33 12.87
CA LYS A 252 -5.43 -1.43 12.88
C LYS A 252 -6.01 -2.72 13.42
N GLU A 253 -6.91 -2.64 14.39
CA GLU A 253 -7.70 -3.78 14.85
C GLU A 253 -8.60 -4.32 13.72
N ALA A 254 -9.25 -3.44 12.96
CA ALA A 254 -10.08 -3.84 11.83
C ALA A 254 -9.25 -4.40 10.65
N GLU A 255 -8.03 -3.87 10.42
CA GLU A 255 -7.07 -4.42 9.46
C GLU A 255 -6.64 -5.84 9.86
N LEU A 256 -6.31 -6.05 11.14
CA LEU A 256 -5.95 -7.37 11.69
C LEU A 256 -7.03 -8.41 11.42
N GLU A 257 -8.27 -8.09 11.76
CA GLU A 257 -9.44 -8.95 11.57
C GLU A 257 -9.74 -9.19 10.08
N PHE A 258 -9.59 -8.16 9.23
CA PHE A 258 -9.73 -8.30 7.78
C PHE A 258 -8.71 -9.29 7.22
N VAL A 259 -7.44 -9.16 7.59
CA VAL A 259 -6.37 -10.05 7.14
C VAL A 259 -6.63 -11.47 7.62
N ASP A 260 -6.94 -11.66 8.91
CA ASP A 260 -7.25 -12.97 9.49
C ASP A 260 -8.37 -13.69 8.72
N LYS A 261 -9.48 -12.99 8.43
CA LYS A 261 -10.60 -13.53 7.62
C LYS A 261 -10.19 -13.95 6.22
N LYS A 262 -9.27 -13.21 5.58
CA LYS A 262 -8.85 -13.49 4.20
C LYS A 262 -7.87 -14.66 4.11
N ILE A 263 -6.97 -14.81 5.09
CA ILE A 263 -5.92 -15.83 5.06
C ILE A 263 -6.25 -17.07 5.89
N GLY A 264 -7.27 -16.99 6.75
CA GLY A 264 -7.71 -18.09 7.63
C GLY A 264 -6.78 -18.35 8.81
N SER A 265 -5.92 -17.40 9.16
CA SER A 265 -4.97 -17.49 10.26
C SER A 265 -4.58 -16.10 10.76
N ARG A 266 -4.38 -15.95 12.07
CA ARG A 266 -4.06 -14.65 12.65
C ARG A 266 -2.67 -14.15 12.23
N PRO A 267 -2.53 -12.95 11.64
CA PRO A 267 -1.24 -12.40 11.28
C PRO A 267 -0.47 -11.91 12.54
N VAL A 268 0.84 -11.74 12.41
CA VAL A 268 1.67 -11.21 13.49
C VAL A 268 1.49 -9.70 13.63
N LEU A 269 1.15 -9.23 14.83
CA LEU A 269 1.13 -7.80 15.14
C LEU A 269 2.54 -7.33 15.55
N LEU A 270 3.05 -6.29 14.88
CA LEU A 270 4.34 -5.66 15.13
C LEU A 270 4.21 -4.30 15.80
#